data_AF-A0AAD6YBZ4-F1
#
_entry.id   AF-A0AAD6YBZ4-F1
#
_cell.length_a   1.000
_cell.length_b   1.000
_cell.length_c   1.000
_cell.angle_alpha   90.00
_cell.angle_beta   90.00
_cell.angle_gamma   90.00
#
_symmetry.space_group_name_H-M   'P 1'
#
loop_
_entity.id
_entity.type
_entity.pdbx_description
1 polymer ?
#
loop_
_entity_poly.entity_id
_entity_poly.type
_entity_poly.pdbx_seq_one_letter_code
_entity_poly.pdbx_strand_id
1 'polypeptide(L)'
;MRFSTLLATFTVVATGASAQSISDALTLTAANHYNAPIPPWEPGHTPGWYYGQGPAPDGIVCVLTGLLCEILELLPFCLQCPKPAPPPPPQQPPPPPEYSPTFYNLTCASQDGSYLTYGLVDTVADCQAMCDTVTDCVFLNTYHDNNGKDGSPQLTCSLFSQCLEASSADNCGGQTQPDGSVDFITASDGYCKN
;
A
#
# COMPACT_ATOMS: atom_id res chain seq x y z
N MET A 1 -23.92 -41.92 -24.20
CA MET A 1 -22.69 -41.30 -23.66
C MET A 1 -23.10 -40.46 -22.47
N ARG A 2 -22.81 -40.90 -21.24
CA ARG A 2 -23.12 -40.17 -20.01
C ARG A 2 -21.86 -39.39 -19.63
N PHE A 3 -21.90 -38.07 -19.70
CA PHE A 3 -20.85 -37.21 -19.20
C PHE A 3 -21.01 -37.09 -17.68
N SER A 4 -20.12 -37.75 -16.94
CA SER A 4 -20.00 -37.55 -15.50
C SER A 4 -19.23 -36.25 -15.25
N THR A 5 -19.93 -35.23 -14.79
CA THR A 5 -19.33 -33.97 -14.31
C THR A 5 -18.62 -34.26 -12.99
N LEU A 6 -17.29 -34.29 -13.02
CA LEU A 6 -16.46 -34.26 -11.82
C LEU A 6 -16.50 -32.84 -11.24
N LEU A 7 -17.34 -32.61 -10.22
CA LEU A 7 -17.17 -31.47 -9.34
C LEU A 7 -16.03 -31.80 -8.38
N ALA A 8 -14.87 -31.17 -8.59
CA ALA A 8 -13.80 -31.14 -7.61
C ALA A 8 -14.21 -30.14 -6.51
N THR A 9 -14.69 -30.66 -5.39
CA THR A 9 -14.89 -29.88 -4.16
C THR A 9 -13.53 -29.64 -3.51
N PHE A 10 -13.02 -28.40 -3.62
CA PHE A 10 -11.87 -27.96 -2.84
C PHE A 10 -12.32 -27.69 -1.40
N THR A 11 -11.98 -28.59 -0.48
CA THR A 11 -12.06 -28.30 0.96
C THR A 11 -10.91 -27.37 1.33
N VAL A 12 -11.22 -26.09 1.49
CA VAL A 12 -10.31 -25.12 2.10
C VAL A 12 -10.32 -25.35 3.60
N VAL A 13 -9.20 -25.83 4.16
CA VAL A 13 -8.99 -25.85 5.61
C VAL A 13 -8.67 -24.42 6.04
N ALA A 14 -9.68 -23.74 6.58
CA ALA A 14 -9.60 -22.35 6.99
C ALA A 14 -8.88 -22.22 8.34
N THR A 15 -7.66 -21.69 8.31
CA THR A 15 -7.09 -20.95 9.44
C THR A 15 -6.57 -19.61 8.90
N GLY A 16 -7.35 -18.53 9.10
CA GLY A 16 -6.81 -17.16 9.04
C GLY A 16 -7.67 -16.13 8.31
N ALA A 17 -8.13 -16.40 7.09
CA ALA A 17 -8.85 -15.40 6.28
C ALA A 17 -10.37 -15.67 6.26
N SER A 18 -11.17 -14.64 6.55
CA SER A 18 -12.62 -14.72 6.37
C SER A 18 -13.00 -14.57 4.89
N ALA A 19 -14.11 -15.17 4.45
CA ALA A 19 -14.62 -14.99 3.08
C ALA A 19 -14.87 -13.51 2.75
N GLN A 20 -15.19 -12.70 3.76
CA GLN A 20 -15.36 -11.25 3.62
C GLN A 20 -14.04 -10.57 3.28
N SER A 21 -12.96 -10.91 4.00
CA SER A 21 -11.63 -10.35 3.74
C SER A 21 -11.13 -10.67 2.32
N ILE A 22 -11.46 -11.86 1.79
CA ILE A 22 -11.15 -12.22 0.40
C ILE A 22 -11.96 -11.36 -0.58
N SER A 23 -13.27 -11.22 -0.34
CA SER A 23 -14.12 -10.36 -1.17
C SER A 23 -13.63 -8.92 -1.19
N ASP A 24 -13.28 -8.37 -0.03
CA ASP A 24 -12.81 -6.99 0.11
C ASP A 24 -11.47 -6.80 -0.63
N ALA A 25 -10.54 -7.75 -0.51
CA ALA A 25 -9.29 -7.70 -1.25
C ALA A 25 -9.47 -7.77 -2.78
N LEU A 26 -10.46 -8.52 -3.27
CA LEU A 26 -10.78 -8.58 -4.70
C LEU A 26 -11.36 -7.26 -5.24
N THR A 27 -11.86 -6.37 -4.37
CA THR A 27 -12.29 -5.02 -4.78
C THR A 27 -11.13 -4.05 -4.96
N LEU A 28 -9.92 -4.42 -4.53
CA LEU A 28 -8.74 -3.57 -4.63
C LEU A 28 -8.19 -3.60 -6.07
N THR A 29 -8.56 -2.60 -6.87
CA THR A 29 -8.19 -2.51 -8.29
C THR A 29 -7.64 -1.13 -8.65
N ALA A 30 -6.92 -1.02 -9.77
CA ALA A 30 -6.49 0.28 -10.27
C ALA A 30 -7.67 1.23 -10.56
N ALA A 31 -8.83 0.70 -10.98
CA ALA A 31 -10.00 1.49 -11.35
C ALA A 31 -10.65 2.24 -10.18
N ASN A 32 -10.49 1.76 -8.95
CA ASN A 32 -10.99 2.43 -7.74
C ASN A 32 -9.85 2.97 -6.86
N HIS A 33 -8.66 3.21 -7.43
CA HIS A 33 -7.46 3.62 -6.70
C HIS A 33 -7.20 2.72 -5.50
N TYR A 34 -7.55 1.45 -5.66
CA TYR A 34 -7.52 0.43 -4.64
C TYR A 34 -8.17 0.84 -3.31
N ASN A 35 -9.42 1.33 -3.38
CA ASN A 35 -10.21 1.88 -2.28
C ASN A 35 -9.70 3.20 -1.69
N ALA A 36 -8.72 3.87 -2.29
CA ALA A 36 -8.30 5.23 -1.95
C ALA A 36 -8.53 6.22 -3.11
N PRO A 37 -9.77 6.46 -3.57
CA PRO A 37 -10.04 7.35 -4.72
C PRO A 37 -9.83 8.83 -4.42
N ILE A 38 -9.84 9.22 -3.15
CA ILE A 38 -9.60 10.59 -2.70
C ILE A 38 -8.16 10.65 -2.19
N PRO A 39 -7.29 11.50 -2.76
CA PRO A 39 -5.89 11.57 -2.37
C PRO A 39 -5.71 12.15 -0.95
N PRO A 40 -4.56 11.91 -0.31
CA PRO A 40 -4.39 12.18 1.13
C PRO A 40 -4.34 13.67 1.52
N TRP A 41 -4.30 14.58 0.55
CA TRP A 41 -4.38 16.03 0.79
C TRP A 41 -5.81 16.58 0.69
N GLU A 42 -6.78 15.78 0.24
CA GLU A 42 -8.16 16.21 0.05
C GLU A 42 -9.07 15.81 1.22
N PRO A 43 -10.05 16.65 1.62
CA PRO A 43 -10.97 16.33 2.70
C PRO A 43 -11.75 15.02 2.48
N GLY A 44 -11.87 14.21 3.54
CA GLY A 44 -12.63 12.95 3.49
C GLY A 44 -11.86 11.76 2.90
N HIS A 45 -10.55 11.91 2.69
CA HIS A 45 -9.66 10.83 2.29
C HIS A 45 -9.61 9.71 3.36
N THR A 46 -9.49 8.47 2.89
CA THR A 46 -9.24 7.30 3.74
C THR A 46 -8.22 6.37 3.09
N PRO A 47 -7.26 5.81 3.84
CA PRO A 47 -6.29 4.86 3.29
C PRO A 47 -7.03 3.65 2.74
N GLY A 48 -6.58 3.14 1.58
CA GLY A 48 -7.25 2.03 0.90
C GLY A 48 -7.01 0.69 1.59
N TRP A 49 -5.80 0.49 2.11
CA TRP A 49 -5.38 -0.76 2.74
C TRP A 49 -4.19 -0.57 3.69
N TYR A 50 -3.85 -1.65 4.39
CA TYR A 50 -2.66 -1.78 5.20
C TYR A 50 -1.76 -2.89 4.64
N TYR A 51 -0.50 -2.52 4.40
CA TYR A 51 0.57 -3.38 3.89
C TYR A 51 1.69 -3.42 4.93
N GLY A 52 1.47 -4.13 6.03
CA GLY A 52 2.44 -4.30 7.11
C GLY A 52 2.25 -5.63 7.84
N GLN A 53 3.19 -5.93 8.74
CA GLN A 53 3.23 -7.18 9.51
C GLN A 53 2.50 -7.05 10.86
N GLY A 54 2.22 -5.82 11.29
CA GLY A 54 1.47 -5.52 12.51
C GLY A 54 -0.06 -5.69 12.39
N PRO A 55 -0.82 -5.30 13.43
CA PRO A 55 -2.27 -5.21 13.32
C PRO A 55 -2.64 -4.04 12.39
N ALA A 56 -3.50 -4.32 11.40
CA ALA A 56 -4.12 -3.25 10.64
C ALA A 56 -5.00 -2.39 11.56
N PRO A 57 -5.11 -1.08 11.30
CA PRO A 57 -6.09 -0.25 11.98
C PRO A 57 -7.52 -0.69 11.66
N ASP A 58 -8.44 -0.38 12.56
CA ASP A 58 -9.85 -0.75 12.41
C ASP A 58 -10.42 -0.19 11.10
N GLY A 59 -11.17 -1.04 10.37
CA GLY A 59 -11.80 -0.65 9.10
C GLY A 59 -10.87 -0.64 7.88
N ILE A 60 -9.57 -0.88 8.05
CA ILE A 60 -8.60 -0.98 6.94
C ILE A 60 -8.32 -2.46 6.63
N VAL A 61 -8.41 -2.83 5.34
CA VAL A 61 -8.10 -4.19 4.90
C VAL A 61 -6.59 -4.45 5.02
N CYS A 62 -6.22 -5.47 5.80
CA CYS A 62 -4.85 -5.98 5.88
C CYS A 62 -4.57 -6.93 4.72
N VAL A 63 -3.62 -6.60 3.85
CA VAL A 63 -3.36 -7.41 2.64
C VAL A 63 -2.35 -8.54 2.89
N LEU A 64 -1.52 -8.45 3.93
CA LEU A 64 -0.37 -9.35 4.16
C LEU A 64 -0.65 -10.59 5.00
N THR A 65 -1.91 -10.88 5.39
CA THR A 65 -2.19 -11.97 6.34
C THR A 65 -2.90 -13.19 5.71
N GLY A 66 -2.23 -14.34 5.81
CA GLY A 66 -2.83 -15.69 5.64
C GLY A 66 -3.13 -16.14 4.21
N LEU A 67 -4.19 -16.98 4.08
CA LEU A 67 -4.66 -17.61 2.84
C LEU A 67 -4.98 -16.62 1.70
N LEU A 68 -5.18 -15.35 2.05
CA LEU A 68 -5.42 -14.25 1.11
C LEU A 68 -4.25 -14.08 0.13
N CYS A 69 -3.02 -14.18 0.62
CA CYS A 69 -1.86 -14.07 -0.26
C CYS A 69 -1.72 -15.23 -1.23
N GLU A 70 -1.98 -16.46 -0.76
CA GLU A 70 -1.94 -17.65 -1.62
C GLU A 70 -3.03 -17.61 -2.71
N ILE A 71 -4.20 -17.03 -2.40
CA ILE A 71 -5.29 -16.87 -3.38
C ILE A 71 -4.99 -15.73 -4.37
N LEU A 72 -4.43 -14.61 -3.90
CA LEU A 72 -4.07 -13.48 -4.76
C LEU A 72 -2.96 -13.85 -5.77
N GLU A 73 -2.04 -14.76 -5.43
CA GLU A 73 -1.05 -15.30 -6.39
C GLU A 73 -1.69 -16.05 -7.58
N LEU A 74 -2.92 -16.56 -7.45
CA LEU A 74 -3.65 -17.27 -8.52
C LEU A 74 -4.42 -16.32 -9.45
N LEU A 75 -4.53 -15.03 -9.11
CA LEU A 75 -5.30 -14.02 -9.84
C LEU A 75 -4.39 -12.83 -10.23
N PRO A 76 -3.74 -12.88 -11.42
CA PRO A 76 -2.73 -11.89 -11.82
C PRO A 76 -3.27 -10.48 -12.09
N PHE A 77 -4.58 -10.27 -11.98
CA PHE A 77 -5.27 -9.00 -12.21
C PHE A 77 -5.58 -8.23 -10.91
N CYS A 78 -5.21 -8.80 -9.75
CA CYS A 78 -5.42 -8.22 -8.42
C CYS A 78 -4.08 -7.92 -7.73
N LEU A 79 -4.15 -7.30 -6.55
CA LEU A 79 -2.99 -7.00 -5.71
C LEU A 79 -2.12 -8.23 -5.48
N GLN A 80 -0.85 -8.14 -5.86
CA GLN A 80 0.10 -9.23 -5.71
C GLN A 80 0.63 -9.26 -4.28
N CYS A 81 0.73 -10.42 -3.65
CA CYS A 81 1.39 -10.47 -2.36
C CYS A 81 2.91 -10.28 -2.47
N PRO A 82 3.54 -9.66 -1.46
CA PRO A 82 4.99 -9.58 -1.42
C PRO A 82 5.55 -10.99 -1.40
N LYS A 83 6.31 -11.32 -2.43
CA LYS A 83 7.14 -12.51 -2.42
C LYS A 83 8.35 -12.22 -1.56
N PRO A 84 8.70 -13.07 -0.58
CA PRO A 84 10.00 -12.96 0.08
C PRO A 84 11.09 -12.91 -0.99
N ALA A 85 11.98 -11.92 -0.90
CA ALA A 85 13.10 -11.85 -1.82
C ALA A 85 13.88 -13.18 -1.76
N PRO A 86 14.20 -13.81 -2.91
CA PRO A 86 15.00 -15.03 -2.89
C PRO A 86 16.34 -14.74 -2.22
N PRO A 87 16.88 -15.69 -1.41
CA PRO A 87 18.17 -15.49 -0.79
C PRO A 87 19.23 -15.23 -1.86
N PRO A 88 20.11 -14.24 -1.68
CA PRO A 88 21.13 -13.91 -2.67
C PRO A 88 22.01 -15.15 -2.92
N PRO A 89 22.37 -15.43 -4.18
CA PRO A 89 23.29 -16.51 -4.50
C PRO A 89 24.60 -16.34 -3.72
N PRO A 90 25.22 -17.42 -3.23
CA PRO A 90 26.54 -17.31 -2.63
C PRO A 90 27.49 -16.67 -3.64
N GLN A 91 28.07 -15.52 -3.29
CA GLN A 91 29.09 -14.75 -4.04
C GLN A 91 28.62 -13.65 -5.02
N GLN A 92 27.33 -13.33 -5.15
CA GLN A 92 26.96 -12.13 -5.93
C GLN A 92 27.04 -10.85 -5.09
N PRO A 93 27.61 -9.74 -5.62
CA PRO A 93 27.43 -8.43 -5.04
C PRO A 93 25.93 -8.15 -4.85
N PRO A 94 25.53 -7.40 -3.79
CA PRO A 94 24.14 -7.02 -3.64
C PRO A 94 23.67 -6.30 -4.92
N PRO A 95 22.44 -6.58 -5.41
CA PRO A 95 21.89 -5.85 -6.54
C PRO A 95 21.84 -4.35 -6.21
N PRO A 96 21.91 -3.46 -7.22
CA PRO A 96 21.65 -2.04 -7.01
C PRO A 96 20.29 -1.86 -6.32
N PRO A 97 20.13 -0.82 -5.47
CA PRO A 97 18.82 -0.50 -4.90
C PRO A 97 17.79 -0.35 -6.03
N GLU A 98 16.61 -0.95 -5.89
CA GLU A 98 15.53 -0.80 -6.86
C GLU A 98 14.89 0.60 -6.82
N TYR A 99 15.11 1.31 -5.71
CA TYR A 99 14.60 2.65 -5.48
C TYR A 99 15.73 3.63 -5.16
N SER A 100 15.74 4.76 -5.85
CA SER A 100 16.63 5.89 -5.60
C SER A 100 15.87 7.02 -4.89
N PRO A 101 16.44 7.62 -3.85
CA PRO A 101 15.79 8.72 -3.15
C PRO A 101 15.78 10.01 -3.97
N THR A 102 14.72 10.81 -3.80
CA THR A 102 14.60 12.15 -4.40
C THR A 102 14.63 13.25 -3.35
N PHE A 103 14.03 13.03 -2.17
CA PHE A 103 14.08 13.95 -1.04
C PHE A 103 13.91 13.22 0.29
N TYR A 104 14.25 13.92 1.39
CA TYR A 104 14.20 13.36 2.74
C TYR A 104 13.80 14.36 3.81
N ASN A 105 13.13 13.85 4.83
CA ASN A 105 12.81 14.47 6.10
C ASN A 105 12.15 15.85 5.95
N LEU A 106 11.24 15.96 4.99
CA LEU A 106 10.41 17.15 4.82
C LEU A 106 9.21 17.13 5.78
N THR A 107 8.61 18.30 5.98
CA THR A 107 7.41 18.50 6.82
C THR A 107 6.12 18.57 6.00
N CYS A 108 6.20 18.21 4.71
CA CYS A 108 5.07 18.17 3.80
C CYS A 108 5.20 16.92 2.93
N ALA A 109 4.07 16.32 2.58
CA ALA A 109 3.96 15.17 1.69
C ALA A 109 3.76 15.62 0.25
N SER A 110 4.12 14.75 -0.69
CA SER A 110 3.92 14.98 -2.12
C SER A 110 2.44 15.11 -2.48
N GLN A 111 2.09 16.14 -3.25
CA GLN A 111 0.84 16.28 -3.98
C GLN A 111 1.14 16.34 -5.48
N ASP A 112 0.49 15.48 -6.26
CA ASP A 112 0.64 15.52 -7.71
C ASP A 112 -0.52 14.81 -8.43
N GLY A 113 -0.78 15.21 -9.68
CA GLY A 113 -1.83 14.62 -10.51
C GLY A 113 -1.56 13.19 -10.98
N SER A 114 -0.34 12.69 -10.82
CA SER A 114 0.05 11.31 -11.12
C SER A 114 -0.32 10.29 -10.02
N TYR A 115 -1.07 10.74 -9.01
CA TYR A 115 -1.56 9.92 -7.90
C TYR A 115 -2.23 8.61 -8.35
N LEU A 116 -1.81 7.51 -7.71
CA LEU A 116 -2.36 6.18 -7.95
C LEU A 116 -3.19 5.69 -6.79
N THR A 117 -2.65 5.71 -5.57
CA THR A 117 -3.31 5.23 -4.36
C THR A 117 -2.50 5.64 -3.12
N TYR A 118 -3.06 5.46 -1.93
CA TYR A 118 -2.27 5.44 -0.71
C TYR A 118 -2.81 4.41 0.29
N GLY A 119 -1.90 3.93 1.13
CA GLY A 119 -2.17 2.96 2.18
C GLY A 119 -1.26 3.20 3.37
N LEU A 120 -1.37 2.32 4.36
CA LEU A 120 -0.54 2.37 5.57
C LEU A 120 0.46 1.23 5.59
N VAL A 121 1.65 1.49 6.11
CA VAL A 121 2.75 0.52 6.18
C VAL A 121 3.53 0.66 7.48
N ASP A 122 4.33 -0.34 7.82
CA ASP A 122 5.20 -0.29 9.00
C ASP A 122 6.55 0.35 8.69
N THR A 123 7.10 0.13 7.49
CA THR A 123 8.42 0.60 7.09
C THR A 123 8.47 1.15 5.66
N VAL A 124 9.54 1.87 5.33
CA VAL A 124 9.80 2.31 3.95
C VAL A 124 9.93 1.12 3.00
N ALA A 125 10.53 0.01 3.45
CA ALA A 125 10.67 -1.20 2.65
C ALA A 125 9.31 -1.83 2.33
N ASP A 126 8.36 -1.76 3.26
CA ASP A 126 6.98 -2.20 3.02
C ASP A 126 6.28 -1.31 1.99
N CYS A 127 6.55 0.00 1.98
CA CYS A 127 6.02 0.90 0.95
C CYS A 127 6.61 0.63 -0.45
N GLN A 128 7.90 0.28 -0.52
CA GLN A 128 8.55 -0.17 -1.76
C GLN A 128 7.88 -1.43 -2.28
N ALA A 129 7.74 -2.45 -1.43
CA ALA A 129 7.04 -3.67 -1.78
C ALA A 129 5.57 -3.42 -2.15
N MET A 130 4.88 -2.49 -1.50
CA MET A 130 3.54 -2.06 -1.88
C MET A 130 3.51 -1.46 -3.29
N CYS A 131 4.45 -0.57 -3.61
CA CYS A 131 4.61 0.02 -4.95
C CYS A 131 4.84 -1.05 -6.01
N ASP A 132 5.64 -2.09 -5.73
CA ASP A 132 5.88 -3.20 -6.66
C ASP A 132 4.62 -3.97 -7.08
N THR A 133 3.57 -3.90 -6.25
CA THR A 133 2.30 -4.60 -6.48
C THR A 133 1.26 -3.75 -7.20
N VAL A 134 1.49 -2.44 -7.30
CA VAL A 134 0.59 -1.48 -7.92
C VAL A 134 1.06 -1.20 -9.34
N THR A 135 0.21 -1.55 -10.31
CA THR A 135 0.47 -1.26 -11.72
C THR A 135 0.76 0.24 -11.92
N ASP A 136 1.78 0.53 -12.72
CA ASP A 136 2.28 1.87 -13.04
C ASP A 136 2.90 2.66 -11.87
N CYS A 137 3.12 2.05 -10.71
CA CYS A 137 3.84 2.74 -9.63
C CYS A 137 5.32 2.97 -9.98
N VAL A 138 5.72 4.24 -9.98
CA VAL A 138 7.08 4.70 -10.30
C VAL A 138 7.69 5.48 -9.13
N PHE A 139 6.87 6.07 -8.27
CA PHE A 139 7.32 6.86 -7.14
C PHE A 139 6.49 6.59 -5.89
N LEU A 140 7.15 6.61 -4.75
CA LEU A 140 6.51 6.54 -3.44
C LEU A 140 6.97 7.68 -2.54
N ASN A 141 6.03 8.22 -1.78
CA ASN A 141 6.30 9.14 -0.68
C ASN A 141 5.80 8.53 0.63
N THR A 142 6.72 8.37 1.57
CA THR A 142 6.43 7.88 2.93
C THR A 142 6.48 9.03 3.91
N TYR A 143 5.53 9.10 4.83
CA TYR A 143 5.49 10.15 5.87
C TYR A 143 4.64 9.74 7.06
N HIS A 144 4.81 10.46 8.17
CA HIS A 144 3.85 10.43 9.28
C HIS A 144 2.83 11.55 9.10
N ASP A 145 1.57 11.16 8.95
CA ASP A 145 0.43 12.07 9.08
C ASP A 145 -0.06 12.01 10.53
N ASN A 146 0.44 12.94 11.34
CA ASN A 146 0.23 12.98 12.78
C ASN A 146 -1.14 13.59 13.07
N ASN A 147 -1.90 13.00 13.99
CA ASN A 147 -3.31 13.28 14.26
C ASN A 147 -4.27 12.97 13.10
N GLY A 148 -3.80 12.83 11.86
CA GLY A 148 -4.58 12.30 10.75
C GLY A 148 -4.79 10.77 10.85
N LYS A 149 -5.44 10.20 9.83
CA LYS A 149 -5.67 8.74 9.69
C LYS A 149 -6.29 8.08 10.91
N ASP A 150 -7.31 8.71 11.50
CA ASP A 150 -7.97 8.25 12.73
C ASP A 150 -6.98 8.00 13.90
N GLY A 151 -5.87 8.76 13.94
CA GLY A 151 -4.84 8.66 14.97
C GLY A 151 -3.86 7.50 14.79
N SER A 152 -3.88 6.80 13.65
CA SER A 152 -2.94 5.70 13.39
C SER A 152 -1.48 6.19 13.42
N PRO A 153 -0.56 5.52 14.15
CA PRO A 153 0.86 5.90 14.16
C PRO A 153 1.65 5.37 12.95
N GLN A 154 1.02 4.55 12.09
CA GLN A 154 1.69 3.92 10.95
C GLN A 154 2.14 4.94 9.90
N LEU A 155 3.15 4.59 9.12
CA LEU A 155 3.60 5.39 8.00
C LEU A 155 2.52 5.40 6.92
N THR A 156 2.23 6.58 6.40
CA THR A 156 1.47 6.74 5.17
C THR A 156 2.38 6.43 3.99
N CYS A 157 1.92 5.63 3.04
CA CYS A 157 2.61 5.28 1.80
C CYS A 157 1.75 5.76 0.62
N SER A 158 2.15 6.87 -0.01
CA SER A 158 1.45 7.45 -1.17
C SER A 158 2.20 7.09 -2.45
N LEU A 159 1.47 6.58 -3.45
CA LEU A 159 2.05 6.05 -4.69
C LEU A 159 1.66 6.88 -5.90
N PHE A 160 2.60 7.05 -6.82
CA PHE A 160 2.47 7.92 -7.98
C PHE A 160 3.06 7.25 -9.23
N SER A 161 2.48 7.59 -10.38
CA SER A 161 2.91 7.09 -11.70
C SER A 161 4.06 7.89 -12.33
N GLN A 162 4.53 8.94 -11.66
CA GLN A 162 5.66 9.75 -12.11
C GLN A 162 6.65 9.95 -10.97
N CYS A 163 7.93 10.05 -11.32
CA CYS A 163 8.97 10.49 -10.41
C CYS A 163 8.73 11.94 -9.97
N LEU A 164 8.68 12.15 -8.65
CA LEU A 164 8.49 13.47 -8.05
C LEU A 164 9.74 13.92 -7.28
N GLU A 165 9.87 15.24 -7.17
CA GLU A 165 10.97 15.91 -6.48
C GLU A 165 10.45 16.63 -5.23
N ALA A 166 11.37 17.16 -4.42
CA ALA A 166 11.05 17.92 -3.21
C ALA A 166 10.04 19.08 -3.43
N SER A 167 9.97 19.64 -4.63
CA SER A 167 9.01 20.71 -4.97
C SER A 167 7.56 20.26 -5.00
N SER A 168 7.30 18.94 -5.07
CA SER A 168 5.95 18.38 -4.95
C SER A 168 5.46 18.29 -3.50
N ALA A 169 6.35 18.43 -2.52
CA ALA A 169 6.04 18.29 -1.11
C ALA A 169 5.39 19.56 -0.55
N ASP A 170 4.09 19.71 -0.78
CA ASP A 170 3.28 20.89 -0.44
C ASP A 170 2.06 20.55 0.46
N ASN A 171 1.70 19.26 0.60
CA ASN A 171 0.71 18.82 1.58
C ASN A 171 1.33 18.78 2.98
N CYS A 172 1.24 19.89 3.72
CA CYS A 172 1.80 19.99 5.07
C CYS A 172 0.83 19.55 6.18
N GLY A 173 -0.35 19.02 5.82
CA GLY A 173 -1.48 18.83 6.72
C GLY A 173 -2.27 20.13 6.92
N GLY A 174 -2.94 20.26 8.07
CA GLY A 174 -3.78 21.39 8.42
C GLY A 174 -5.28 21.08 8.40
N GLN A 175 -5.67 19.85 8.13
CA GLN A 175 -7.05 19.39 8.22
C GLN A 175 -7.46 19.20 9.69
N THR A 176 -8.65 19.70 10.03
CA THR A 176 -9.22 19.50 11.37
C THR A 176 -9.87 18.12 11.46
N GLN A 177 -9.47 17.36 12.47
CA GLN A 177 -9.91 16.00 12.73
C GLN A 177 -11.21 15.99 13.55
N PRO A 178 -11.95 14.85 13.60
CA PRO A 178 -13.21 14.77 14.34
C PRO A 178 -13.10 15.10 15.85
N ASP A 179 -11.92 14.89 16.45
CA ASP A 179 -11.63 15.22 17.85
C ASP A 179 -11.21 16.69 18.08
N GLY A 180 -11.16 17.49 17.00
CA GLY A 180 -10.75 18.89 17.01
C GLY A 180 -9.24 19.12 16.95
N SER A 181 -8.43 18.06 16.90
CA SER A 181 -7.00 18.19 16.60
C SER A 181 -6.78 18.63 15.15
N VAL A 182 -5.59 19.16 14.87
CA VAL A 182 -5.16 19.52 13.51
C VAL A 182 -4.01 18.59 13.17
N ASP A 183 -4.06 18.01 11.98
CA ASP A 183 -2.99 17.13 11.50
C ASP A 183 -1.79 17.90 10.97
N PHE A 184 -0.67 17.20 10.88
CA PHE A 184 0.56 17.74 10.33
C PHE A 184 1.50 16.63 9.87
N ILE A 185 2.25 16.91 8.81
CA ILE A 185 3.16 15.94 8.20
C ILE A 185 4.58 16.03 8.80
N THR A 186 5.17 14.88 9.09
CA THR A 186 6.59 14.77 9.47
C THR A 186 7.28 13.59 8.77
N ALA A 187 8.62 13.62 8.76
CA ALA A 187 9.47 12.56 8.21
C ALA A 187 9.06 12.15 6.78
N SER A 188 8.79 13.14 5.93
CA SER A 188 8.40 12.90 4.54
C SER A 188 9.62 12.64 3.67
N ASP A 189 9.69 11.42 3.13
CA ASP A 189 10.76 10.90 2.29
C ASP A 189 10.21 10.45 0.93
N GLY A 190 10.93 10.74 -0.15
CA GLY A 190 10.52 10.43 -1.53
C GLY A 190 11.50 9.49 -2.22
N TYR A 191 10.98 8.51 -2.95
CA TYR A 191 11.79 7.51 -3.66
C TYR A 191 11.23 7.20 -5.05
N CYS A 192 12.10 7.25 -6.05
CA CYS A 192 11.86 6.86 -7.43
C CYS A 192 12.30 5.44 -7.69
N LYS A 193 11.49 4.67 -8.40
CA LYS A 193 11.86 3.35 -8.92
C LYS A 193 12.85 3.48 -10.09
N ASN A 194 13.89 2.66 -10.09
CA ASN A 194 14.97 2.65 -11.09
C ASN A 194 14.60 1.90 -12.38
#